data_AF-A0A6P3QV48-F1
#
_entry.id   AF-A0A6P3QV48-F1
#
_cell.length_a   1.000
_cell.length_b   1.000
_cell.length_c   1.000
_cell.angle_alpha   90.00
_cell.angle_beta   90.00
_cell.angle_gamma   90.00
#
_symmetry.space_group_name_H-M   'P 1'
#
loop_
_entity.id
_entity.type
_entity.pdbx_description
1 polymer ?
#
loop_
_entity_poly.entity_id
_entity_poly.type
_entity_poly.pdbx_seq_one_letter_code
_entity_poly.pdbx_strand_id
1 'polypeptide(L)'
;MPTPNTTTPQPKGFRRAVSELDAKQAEAIMTPRFVSRRQSLIEDARKEREKAEAQAAAVEPGEALVAGACVDKDGKAVLSLLFTLRGDKPAPLSRALKAFEAFEAQIHHLETRPPRRPQAGGPQLECFVRCEVPSATLPALISSVRRVAEDVRGAGDNRVLWFPRKASELDKCHHLVTKFDPDLDLDHPVPMLADRTFAQFSQDIGLASLGASDEEIEKLSTLYWFTVEFGLCRQNGEVKAYGAGLLSSYGELLHSLSEEPEVRPFDPDAAAVQPYQDQTYQPVYFLSDSFSDARDKLRSYASRIQRPFSVKFDPYTLAIDVLDSPHAIRRSLEHVQDELYTLAHALSAIG
;
A
#
# COMPACT_ATOMS: atom_id res chain seq x y z
N MET A 1 76.55 -29.00 35.18
CA MET A 1 76.85 -30.42 35.46
C MET A 1 75.60 -31.24 35.20
N PRO A 2 75.66 -32.41 34.54
CA PRO A 2 76.64 -32.87 33.55
C PRO A 2 75.98 -33.37 32.24
N THR A 3 76.77 -33.40 31.17
CA THR A 3 76.59 -34.21 29.94
C THR A 3 77.08 -35.67 30.24
N PRO A 4 77.31 -36.63 29.31
CA PRO A 4 77.20 -36.63 27.83
C PRO A 4 76.77 -37.99 27.17
N ASN A 5 76.85 -38.02 25.81
CA ASN A 5 77.47 -39.08 24.98
C ASN A 5 76.69 -40.38 24.64
N THR A 6 76.78 -41.04 23.47
CA THR A 6 77.44 -40.84 22.17
C THR A 6 76.91 -41.92 21.18
N THR A 7 77.01 -41.66 19.87
CA THR A 7 77.22 -42.61 18.74
C THR A 7 76.16 -43.62 18.25
N THR A 8 75.87 -43.48 16.96
CA THR A 8 75.37 -44.41 15.92
C THR A 8 76.10 -45.78 15.89
N PRO A 9 75.47 -46.88 15.38
CA PRO A 9 75.49 -47.18 13.92
C PRO A 9 74.27 -47.97 13.35
N GLN A 10 73.96 -47.72 12.07
CA GLN A 10 73.32 -48.69 11.15
C GLN A 10 74.38 -49.72 10.65
N PRO A 11 74.10 -50.74 9.81
CA PRO A 11 72.86 -51.42 9.40
C PRO A 11 73.00 -52.97 9.44
N LYS A 12 71.93 -53.72 9.14
CA LYS A 12 71.90 -54.94 8.25
C LYS A 12 70.67 -55.81 8.54
N GLY A 13 70.05 -56.32 7.48
CA GLY A 13 69.37 -57.63 7.53
C GLY A 13 68.00 -57.74 6.87
N PHE A 14 68.00 -57.75 5.54
CA PHE A 14 67.08 -58.48 4.64
C PHE A 14 66.20 -59.59 5.27
N ARG A 15 64.88 -59.57 5.03
CA ARG A 15 64.17 -60.44 4.06
C ARG A 15 62.66 -60.20 4.06
N ARG A 16 62.09 -60.20 2.84
CA ARG A 16 60.67 -60.23 2.54
C ARG A 16 59.99 -61.46 3.16
N ALA A 17 58.85 -61.25 3.80
CA ALA A 17 57.75 -62.20 3.83
C ALA A 17 56.48 -61.44 3.42
N VAL A 18 55.80 -61.98 2.42
CA VAL A 18 54.52 -61.52 1.87
C VAL A 18 53.42 -62.05 2.79
N SER A 19 52.53 -61.17 3.22
CA SER A 19 51.16 -61.48 3.67
C SER A 19 50.39 -60.16 3.61
N GLU A 20 49.78 -59.84 2.47
CA GLU A 20 48.32 -59.99 2.29
C GLU A 20 47.55 -59.52 3.52
N LEU A 21 47.40 -58.21 3.64
CA LEU A 21 46.34 -57.58 4.41
C LEU A 21 45.66 -56.57 3.47
N ASP A 22 44.44 -56.96 3.11
CA ASP A 22 43.46 -56.38 2.22
C ASP A 22 43.55 -54.88 1.91
N ALA A 23 43.48 -54.58 0.61
CA ALA A 23 43.21 -53.25 0.06
C ALA A 23 41.84 -52.65 0.47
N LYS A 24 41.11 -53.26 1.42
CA LYS A 24 39.82 -52.80 1.94
C LYS A 24 39.90 -52.02 3.26
N GLN A 25 41.06 -51.94 3.92
CA GLN A 25 41.18 -51.25 5.22
C GLN A 25 41.80 -49.84 5.16
N ALA A 26 42.37 -49.42 4.02
CA ALA A 26 42.94 -48.08 3.87
C ALA A 26 41.92 -46.99 3.45
N GLU A 27 40.70 -47.37 3.04
CA GLU A 27 39.66 -46.42 2.60
C GLU A 27 38.73 -45.91 3.73
N ALA A 28 38.94 -46.35 4.98
CA ALA A 28 37.98 -46.15 6.07
C ALA A 28 38.22 -44.92 6.98
N ILE A 29 39.27 -44.11 6.77
CA ILE A 29 39.62 -43.01 7.71
C ILE A 29 39.40 -41.59 7.14
N MET A 30 38.98 -41.44 5.87
CA MET A 30 38.66 -40.10 5.34
C MET A 30 37.19 -40.00 4.92
N THR A 31 36.51 -39.05 5.58
CA THR A 31 35.14 -38.51 5.34
C THR A 31 33.94 -39.31 5.88
N PRO A 32 33.01 -38.66 6.61
CA PRO A 32 31.71 -39.26 6.88
C PRO A 32 30.92 -39.34 5.57
N ARG A 33 30.62 -40.57 5.15
CA ARG A 33 29.75 -40.88 4.01
C ARG A 33 28.35 -40.32 4.26
N PHE A 34 28.04 -39.17 3.66
CA PHE A 34 26.65 -38.80 3.38
C PHE A 34 26.08 -39.91 2.49
N VAL A 35 25.07 -40.64 2.99
CA VAL A 35 24.27 -41.55 2.16
C VAL A 35 23.57 -40.66 1.13
N SER A 36 24.14 -40.64 -0.07
CA SER A 36 23.66 -39.84 -1.19
C SER A 36 22.31 -40.41 -1.61
N ARG A 37 21.22 -39.77 -1.17
CA ARG A 37 19.92 -39.89 -1.83
C ARG A 37 20.11 -39.26 -3.20
N ARG A 38 20.52 -40.05 -4.21
CA ARG A 38 20.60 -39.60 -5.61
C ARG A 38 19.19 -39.48 -6.18
N GLN A 39 18.49 -38.45 -5.74
CA GLN A 39 17.41 -37.80 -6.46
C GLN A 39 17.80 -36.33 -6.47
N SER A 40 17.86 -35.70 -7.63
CA SER A 40 18.25 -34.30 -7.69
C SER A 40 17.16 -33.46 -7.03
N LEU A 41 17.54 -32.50 -6.17
CA LEU A 41 16.59 -31.56 -5.57
C LEU A 41 15.78 -30.79 -6.64
N ILE A 42 16.35 -30.69 -7.85
CA ILE A 42 15.74 -30.11 -9.05
C ILE A 42 14.61 -31.00 -9.60
N GLU A 43 14.81 -32.32 -9.68
CA GLU A 43 13.76 -33.26 -10.09
C GLU A 43 12.64 -33.35 -9.04
N ASP A 44 12.97 -33.29 -7.75
CA ASP A 44 11.97 -33.25 -6.68
C ASP A 44 11.11 -31.98 -6.77
N ALA A 45 11.73 -30.81 -6.98
CA ALA A 45 11.03 -29.54 -7.17
C ALA A 45 10.16 -29.54 -8.44
N ARG A 46 10.66 -30.11 -9.55
CA ARG A 46 9.89 -30.26 -10.80
C ARG A 46 8.69 -31.19 -10.63
N LYS A 47 8.87 -32.30 -9.90
CA LYS A 47 7.80 -33.25 -9.61
C LYS A 47 6.77 -32.67 -8.63
N GLU A 48 7.18 -31.82 -7.71
CA GLU A 48 6.26 -31.05 -6.85
C GLU A 48 5.49 -29.99 -7.65
N ARG A 49 6.14 -29.30 -8.59
CA ARG A 49 5.50 -28.37 -9.53
C ARG A 49 4.45 -29.06 -10.40
N GLU A 50 4.80 -30.17 -11.04
CA GLU A 50 3.87 -30.95 -11.88
C GLU A 50 2.67 -31.48 -11.08
N LYS A 51 2.88 -31.91 -9.82
CA LYS A 51 1.79 -32.31 -8.91
C LYS A 51 0.92 -31.13 -8.47
N ALA A 52 1.50 -29.96 -8.25
CA ALA A 52 0.76 -28.76 -7.86
C ALA A 52 -0.07 -28.21 -9.03
N GLU A 53 0.48 -28.21 -10.25
CA GLU A 53 -0.20 -27.82 -11.49
C GLU A 53 -1.36 -28.79 -11.81
N ALA A 54 -1.15 -30.10 -11.71
CA ALA A 54 -2.20 -31.10 -11.92
C ALA A 54 -3.33 -31.02 -10.88
N GLN A 55 -3.03 -30.60 -9.64
CA GLN A 55 -4.02 -30.39 -8.59
C GLN A 55 -4.75 -29.05 -8.69
N ALA A 56 -4.07 -27.99 -9.16
CA ALA A 56 -4.71 -26.70 -9.43
C ALA A 56 -5.71 -26.79 -10.59
N ALA A 57 -5.44 -27.64 -11.58
CA ALA A 57 -6.36 -27.93 -12.68
C ALA A 57 -7.62 -28.72 -12.25
N ALA A 58 -7.63 -29.31 -11.05
CA ALA A 58 -8.75 -30.09 -10.52
C ALA A 58 -9.69 -29.29 -9.59
N VAL A 59 -9.42 -27.99 -9.37
CA VAL A 59 -10.26 -27.10 -8.59
C VAL A 59 -11.24 -26.40 -9.54
N GLU A 60 -12.54 -26.66 -9.37
CA GLU A 60 -13.64 -25.96 -10.07
C GLU A 60 -13.50 -24.43 -9.91
N PRO A 61 -13.91 -23.62 -10.91
CA PRO A 61 -13.66 -22.16 -10.98
C PRO A 61 -14.51 -21.32 -10.00
N GLY A 62 -14.96 -21.91 -8.91
CA GLY A 62 -15.81 -21.31 -7.88
C GLY A 62 -15.07 -20.88 -6.63
N GLU A 63 -13.98 -20.12 -6.77
CA GLU A 63 -13.42 -19.23 -5.73
C GLU A 63 -12.49 -18.22 -6.41
N ALA A 64 -13.09 -17.40 -7.27
CA ALA A 64 -12.45 -16.24 -7.85
C ALA A 64 -12.17 -15.21 -6.75
N LEU A 65 -10.98 -15.28 -6.13
CA LEU A 65 -10.39 -14.20 -5.33
C LEU A 65 -8.96 -14.56 -4.92
N VAL A 66 -8.00 -14.36 -5.83
CA VAL A 66 -6.66 -13.86 -5.46
C VAL A 66 -6.12 -13.00 -6.62
N ALA A 67 -6.82 -11.90 -6.90
CA ALA A 67 -6.37 -10.86 -7.81
C ALA A 67 -5.35 -9.98 -7.08
N GLY A 68 -4.05 -10.23 -7.29
CA GLY A 68 -2.97 -9.44 -6.67
C GLY A 68 -1.64 -9.51 -7.40
N ALA A 69 -1.68 -9.82 -8.69
CA ALA A 69 -0.54 -9.81 -9.58
C ALA A 69 -0.64 -8.60 -10.51
N CYS A 70 0.32 -7.67 -10.41
CA CYS A 70 0.51 -6.69 -11.48
C CYS A 70 1.22 -7.43 -12.62
N VAL A 71 0.49 -7.75 -13.69
CA VAL A 71 1.04 -8.42 -14.86
C VAL A 71 1.74 -7.36 -15.70
N ASP A 72 3.05 -7.45 -15.81
CA ASP A 72 3.83 -6.65 -16.74
C ASP A 72 3.60 -7.16 -18.17
N LYS A 73 3.77 -6.29 -19.17
CA LYS A 73 3.51 -6.58 -20.59
C LYS A 73 4.40 -7.72 -21.15
N ASP A 74 5.42 -8.13 -20.40
CA ASP A 74 6.37 -9.20 -20.73
C ASP A 74 6.01 -10.60 -20.15
N GLY A 75 4.79 -10.80 -19.66
CA GLY A 75 4.33 -12.12 -19.17
C GLY A 75 4.81 -12.51 -17.77
N LYS A 76 5.38 -11.55 -17.04
CA LYS A 76 5.79 -11.69 -15.64
C LYS A 76 4.86 -10.90 -14.72
N ALA A 77 4.56 -11.47 -13.57
CA ALA A 77 3.71 -10.88 -12.55
C ALA A 77 4.53 -10.52 -11.31
N VAL A 78 4.44 -9.26 -10.88
CA VAL A 78 4.95 -8.86 -9.57
C VAL A 78 3.88 -9.14 -8.52
N LEU A 79 4.23 -9.97 -7.55
CA LEU A 79 3.37 -10.42 -6.46
C LEU A 79 3.95 -9.94 -5.13
N SER A 80 3.08 -9.46 -4.24
CA SER A 80 3.42 -9.22 -2.84
C SER A 80 2.52 -10.10 -1.97
N LEU A 81 3.10 -10.88 -1.07
CA LEU A 81 2.39 -11.81 -0.19
C LEU A 81 2.68 -11.47 1.26
N LEU A 82 1.63 -11.51 2.07
CA LEU A 82 1.73 -11.52 3.52
C LEU A 82 1.18 -12.86 4.01
N PHE A 83 1.93 -13.57 4.85
CA PHE A 83 1.49 -14.86 5.38
C PHE A 83 2.12 -15.16 6.74
N THR A 84 1.44 -15.96 7.55
CA THR A 84 1.93 -16.40 8.87
C THR A 84 2.46 -17.82 8.80
N LEU A 85 3.68 -18.04 9.28
CA LEU A 85 4.31 -19.36 9.30
C LEU A 85 3.76 -20.22 10.44
N ARG A 86 3.37 -21.48 10.13
CA ARG A 86 2.95 -22.45 11.15
C ARG A 86 4.15 -22.88 12.00
N GLY A 87 4.02 -22.77 13.32
CA GLY A 87 5.05 -23.16 14.29
C GLY A 87 5.10 -24.65 14.63
N ASP A 88 4.28 -25.49 13.99
CA ASP A 88 4.14 -26.92 14.27
C ASP A 88 5.22 -27.80 13.60
N LYS A 89 5.95 -27.25 12.62
CA LYS A 89 6.93 -27.99 11.80
C LYS A 89 8.34 -27.40 11.89
N PRO A 90 9.40 -28.24 11.79
CA PRO A 90 10.77 -27.75 11.81
C PRO A 90 11.06 -26.89 10.56
N ALA A 91 11.67 -25.73 10.79
CA ALA A 91 12.11 -24.77 9.76
C ALA A 91 11.00 -24.31 8.79
N PRO A 92 9.95 -23.61 9.28
CA PRO A 92 8.81 -23.23 8.44
C PRO A 92 9.17 -22.21 7.35
N LEU A 93 10.13 -21.31 7.61
CA LEU A 93 10.59 -20.31 6.63
C LEU A 93 11.32 -20.95 5.45
N SER A 94 12.20 -21.92 5.68
CA SER A 94 12.95 -22.56 4.59
C SER A 94 12.04 -23.33 3.65
N ARG A 95 10.95 -23.91 4.17
CA ARG A 95 9.94 -24.60 3.38
C ARG A 95 9.10 -23.62 2.54
N ALA A 96 8.76 -22.46 3.10
CA ALA A 96 8.11 -21.39 2.34
C ALA A 96 9.01 -20.89 1.20
N LEU A 97 10.29 -20.64 1.47
CA LEU A 97 11.25 -20.20 0.45
C LEU A 97 11.49 -21.23 -0.66
N LYS A 98 11.49 -22.52 -0.33
CA LYS A 98 11.53 -23.59 -1.34
C LYS A 98 10.34 -23.57 -2.29
N ALA A 99 9.16 -23.16 -1.81
CA ALA A 99 8.00 -23.01 -2.69
C ALA A 99 8.26 -21.88 -3.70
N PHE A 100 8.77 -20.73 -3.28
CA PHE A 100 9.14 -19.64 -4.20
C PHE A 100 10.23 -20.07 -5.20
N GLU A 101 11.25 -20.79 -4.74
CA GLU A 101 12.33 -21.32 -5.58
C GLU A 101 11.81 -22.30 -6.65
N ALA A 102 10.90 -23.21 -6.28
CA ALA A 102 10.34 -24.21 -7.20
C ALA A 102 9.52 -23.62 -8.36
N PHE A 103 8.98 -22.42 -8.19
CA PHE A 103 8.23 -21.69 -9.22
C PHE A 103 9.05 -20.59 -9.90
N GLU A 104 10.38 -20.63 -9.75
CA GLU A 104 11.31 -19.66 -10.34
C GLU A 104 11.00 -18.20 -9.93
N ALA A 105 10.47 -18.01 -8.71
CA ALA A 105 10.12 -16.69 -8.20
C ALA A 105 11.39 -15.89 -7.87
N GLN A 106 11.55 -14.72 -8.48
CA GLN A 106 12.62 -13.79 -8.13
C GLN A 106 12.17 -12.96 -6.92
N ILE A 107 12.70 -13.26 -5.74
CA ILE A 107 12.37 -12.53 -4.50
C ILE A 107 13.12 -11.20 -4.49
N HIS A 108 12.38 -10.10 -4.58
CA HIS A 108 12.89 -8.73 -4.50
C HIS A 108 13.07 -8.27 -3.05
N HIS A 109 12.18 -8.70 -2.15
CA HIS A 109 12.19 -8.30 -0.76
C HIS A 109 11.56 -9.38 0.13
N LEU A 110 12.22 -9.71 1.23
CA LEU A 110 11.75 -10.63 2.26
C LEU A 110 11.92 -9.96 3.62
N GLU A 111 10.82 -9.82 4.35
CA GLU A 111 10.82 -9.30 5.71
C GLU A 111 10.07 -10.26 6.64
N THR A 112 10.59 -10.46 7.85
CA THR A 112 9.94 -11.25 8.89
C THR A 112 9.68 -10.39 10.12
N ARG A 113 8.45 -10.38 10.62
CA ARG A 113 8.04 -9.61 11.80
C ARG A 113 7.30 -10.49 12.81
N PRO A 114 7.30 -10.14 14.11
CA PRO A 114 6.36 -10.70 15.06
C PRO A 114 4.93 -10.30 14.69
N PRO A 115 3.94 -11.21 14.79
CA PRO A 115 2.56 -10.90 14.45
C PRO A 115 1.97 -9.86 15.41
N ARG A 116 1.15 -8.95 14.89
CA ARG A 116 0.46 -7.91 15.68
C ARG A 116 -0.47 -8.46 16.76
N ARG A 117 -0.94 -9.70 16.64
CA ARG A 117 -1.79 -10.39 17.63
C ARG A 117 -1.22 -11.79 17.89
N PRO A 118 -0.66 -12.06 19.08
CA PRO A 118 -0.25 -13.42 19.44
C PRO A 118 -1.51 -14.28 19.64
N GLN A 119 -1.74 -15.27 18.77
CA GLN A 119 -2.70 -16.34 19.07
C GLN A 119 -2.06 -17.37 20.01
N ALA A 120 -2.87 -18.05 20.83
CA ALA A 120 -2.42 -19.08 21.74
C ALA A 120 -1.91 -20.31 20.97
N GLY A 121 -0.63 -20.33 20.64
CA GLY A 121 -0.01 -21.42 19.88
C GLY A 121 1.37 -21.05 19.32
N GLY A 122 2.39 -21.01 20.19
CA GLY A 122 3.81 -20.95 19.81
C GLY A 122 4.30 -19.63 19.18
N PRO A 123 5.60 -19.53 18.85
CA PRO A 123 6.18 -18.37 18.19
C PRO A 123 5.76 -18.35 16.71
N GLN A 124 4.71 -17.60 16.40
CA GLN A 124 4.30 -17.33 15.02
C GLN A 124 5.15 -16.20 14.44
N LEU A 125 5.57 -16.35 13.18
CA LEU A 125 6.28 -15.30 12.42
C LEU A 125 5.40 -14.89 11.25
N GLU A 126 5.20 -13.58 11.11
CA GLU A 126 4.56 -12.98 9.94
C GLU A 126 5.66 -12.69 8.91
N CYS A 127 5.47 -13.14 7.68
CA CYS A 127 6.41 -12.96 6.58
C CYS A 127 5.78 -12.13 5.48
N PHE A 128 6.49 -11.09 5.06
CA PHE A 128 6.18 -10.29 3.89
C PHE A 128 7.19 -10.62 2.79
N VAL A 129 6.68 -11.03 1.62
CA VAL A 129 7.50 -11.39 0.46
C VAL A 129 7.03 -10.60 -0.75
N ARG A 130 7.93 -9.86 -1.38
CA ARG A 130 7.73 -9.31 -2.72
C ARG A 130 8.56 -10.12 -3.71
N CYS A 131 7.92 -10.69 -4.71
CA CYS A 131 8.56 -11.52 -5.72
C CYS A 131 7.98 -11.32 -7.11
N GLU A 132 8.74 -11.66 -8.13
CA GLU A 132 8.34 -11.66 -9.53
C GLU A 132 8.25 -13.12 -10.03
N VAL A 133 7.14 -13.46 -10.68
CA VAL A 133 6.78 -14.85 -11.02
C VAL A 133 6.11 -14.85 -12.39
N PRO A 134 6.32 -15.88 -13.25
CA PRO A 134 5.54 -16.01 -14.49
C PRO A 134 4.03 -16.04 -14.22
N SER A 135 3.24 -15.30 -15.01
CA SER A 135 1.79 -15.17 -14.77
C SER A 135 1.04 -16.51 -14.79
N ALA A 136 1.51 -17.47 -15.60
CA ALA A 136 0.95 -18.81 -15.71
C ALA A 136 1.09 -19.67 -14.44
N THR A 137 2.10 -19.41 -13.60
CA THR A 137 2.39 -20.21 -12.40
C THR A 137 1.88 -19.58 -11.11
N LEU A 138 1.32 -18.37 -11.18
CA LEU A 138 0.81 -17.62 -10.04
C LEU A 138 -0.20 -18.41 -9.16
N PRO A 139 -1.24 -19.07 -9.71
CA PRO A 139 -2.22 -19.78 -8.88
C PRO A 139 -1.62 -21.02 -8.20
N ALA A 140 -0.67 -21.68 -8.86
CA ALA A 140 0.03 -22.86 -8.35
C ALA A 140 0.99 -22.46 -7.20
N LEU A 141 1.70 -21.33 -7.33
CA LEU A 141 2.54 -20.78 -6.26
C LEU A 141 1.72 -20.44 -5.01
N ILE A 142 0.61 -19.70 -5.17
CA ILE A 142 -0.25 -19.33 -4.04
C ILE A 142 -0.79 -20.59 -3.34
N SER A 143 -1.20 -21.58 -4.12
CA SER A 143 -1.66 -22.87 -3.60
C SER A 143 -0.56 -23.63 -2.85
N SER A 144 0.70 -23.53 -3.28
CA SER A 144 1.85 -24.12 -2.58
C SER A 144 2.16 -23.39 -1.27
N VAL A 145 2.12 -22.05 -1.26
CA VAL A 145 2.33 -21.23 -0.05
C VAL A 145 1.23 -21.49 0.99
N ARG A 146 -0.04 -21.64 0.58
CA ARG A 146 -1.15 -22.01 1.46
C ARG A 146 -1.01 -23.39 2.14
N ARG A 147 -0.18 -24.30 1.60
CA ARG A 147 0.10 -25.61 2.25
C ARG A 147 1.09 -25.49 3.42
N VAL A 148 1.88 -24.42 3.45
CA VAL A 148 2.99 -24.25 4.39
C VAL A 148 2.81 -23.06 5.34
N ALA A 149 1.87 -22.16 5.03
CA ALA A 149 1.55 -20.97 5.81
C ALA A 149 0.03 -20.83 6.03
N GLU A 150 -0.32 -20.08 7.07
CA GLU A 150 -1.68 -19.65 7.40
C GLU A 150 -1.87 -18.18 7.04
N ASP A 151 -3.13 -17.77 6.87
CA ASP A 151 -3.51 -16.38 6.56
C ASP A 151 -2.74 -15.79 5.37
N VAL A 152 -2.65 -16.56 4.27
CA VAL A 152 -1.97 -16.12 3.04
C VAL A 152 -2.83 -15.07 2.34
N ARG A 153 -2.39 -13.82 2.40
CA ARG A 153 -3.02 -12.67 1.75
C ARG A 153 -2.17 -12.21 0.57
N GLY A 154 -2.82 -12.10 -0.59
CA GLY A 154 -2.27 -11.33 -1.71
C GLY A 154 -2.33 -9.84 -1.37
N ALA A 155 -1.23 -9.13 -1.55
CA ALA A 155 -1.14 -7.68 -1.36
C ALA A 155 -1.47 -6.90 -2.66
N GLY A 156 -2.29 -7.47 -3.53
CA GLY A 156 -3.24 -6.73 -4.36
C GLY A 156 -4.61 -7.29 -4.01
N ASP A 157 -5.65 -6.52 -3.71
CA ASP A 157 -6.13 -5.35 -4.44
C ASP A 157 -6.50 -4.19 -3.49
N ASN A 158 -5.73 -4.02 -2.41
CA ASN A 158 -5.84 -2.87 -1.52
C ASN A 158 -4.45 -2.24 -1.35
N ARG A 159 -3.83 -1.88 -2.48
CA ARG A 159 -2.81 -0.83 -2.43
C ARG A 159 -3.53 0.46 -2.10
N VAL A 160 -3.76 0.63 -0.81
CA VAL A 160 -4.03 1.93 -0.23
C VAL A 160 -2.89 2.82 -0.71
N LEU A 161 -3.20 3.75 -1.60
CA LEU A 161 -2.22 4.73 -2.03
C LEU A 161 -1.70 5.43 -0.78
N TRP A 162 -0.38 5.61 -0.71
CA TRP A 162 0.22 6.25 0.44
C TRP A 162 -0.36 7.66 0.59
N PHE A 163 -0.69 8.04 1.82
CA PHE A 163 -1.10 9.40 2.18
C PHE A 163 -0.44 9.79 3.50
N PRO A 164 -0.16 11.10 3.71
CA PRO A 164 0.44 11.58 4.94
C PRO A 164 -0.50 11.37 6.12
N ARG A 165 -0.01 10.76 7.20
CA ARG A 165 -0.80 10.52 8.42
C ARG A 165 -0.66 11.64 9.45
N LYS A 166 0.38 12.45 9.34
CA LYS A 166 0.62 13.62 10.18
C LYS A 166 0.94 14.81 9.29
N ALA A 167 0.59 16.02 9.72
CA ALA A 167 0.90 17.24 8.98
C ALA A 167 2.41 17.35 8.64
N SER A 168 3.29 16.97 9.56
CA SER A 168 4.75 16.96 9.33
C SER A 168 5.23 15.99 8.24
N GLU A 169 4.39 15.04 7.79
CA GLU A 169 4.77 14.15 6.69
C GLU A 169 4.59 14.79 5.32
N LEU A 170 3.90 15.93 5.22
CA LEU A 170 3.81 16.73 4.00
C LEU A 170 5.19 17.20 3.53
N ASP A 171 6.16 17.33 4.45
CA ASP A 171 7.55 17.64 4.11
C ASP A 171 8.13 16.63 3.12
N LYS A 172 7.68 15.36 3.16
CA LYS A 172 8.15 14.33 2.21
C LYS A 172 7.75 14.65 0.78
N CYS A 173 6.76 15.50 0.55
CA CYS A 173 6.29 15.88 -0.79
C CYS A 173 7.09 17.04 -1.40
N HIS A 174 8.09 17.61 -0.71
CA HIS A 174 8.84 18.78 -1.18
C HIS A 174 9.54 18.60 -2.54
N HIS A 175 9.83 17.35 -2.93
CA HIS A 175 10.57 17.01 -4.16
C HIS A 175 9.64 16.72 -5.35
N LEU A 176 8.32 16.81 -5.16
CA LEU A 176 7.30 16.45 -6.16
C LEU A 176 6.78 17.66 -6.94
N VAL A 177 7.51 18.78 -6.96
CA VAL A 177 7.13 19.96 -7.74
C VAL A 177 7.24 19.62 -9.24
N THR A 178 6.10 19.41 -9.89
CA THR A 178 6.02 19.02 -11.31
C THR A 178 6.02 20.23 -12.25
N LYS A 179 5.54 21.38 -11.78
CA LYS A 179 5.60 22.67 -12.47
C LYS A 179 6.07 23.71 -11.45
N PHE A 180 7.22 24.32 -11.71
CA PHE A 180 7.70 25.48 -10.97
C PHE A 180 7.58 26.68 -11.89
N ASP A 181 6.68 27.60 -11.57
CA ASP A 181 6.55 28.88 -12.27
C ASP A 181 7.07 29.98 -11.33
N PRO A 182 8.24 30.59 -11.62
CA PRO A 182 8.83 31.62 -10.78
C PRO A 182 8.00 32.93 -10.76
N ASP A 183 7.08 33.09 -11.70
CA ASP A 183 6.17 34.24 -11.79
C ASP A 183 4.78 33.91 -11.20
N LEU A 184 4.62 32.73 -10.58
CA LEU A 184 3.38 32.36 -9.91
C LEU A 184 3.07 33.37 -8.79
N ASP A 185 1.91 34.00 -8.91
CA ASP A 185 1.48 35.06 -8.01
C ASP A 185 1.41 34.54 -6.56
N LEU A 186 2.37 35.00 -5.74
CA LEU A 186 2.43 34.66 -4.31
C LEU A 186 1.27 35.27 -3.52
N ASP A 187 0.57 36.24 -4.13
CA ASP A 187 -0.59 36.92 -3.56
C ASP A 187 -1.92 36.26 -3.98
N HIS A 188 -1.87 35.00 -4.46
CA HIS A 188 -3.05 34.21 -4.79
C HIS A 188 -4.08 34.30 -3.64
N PRO A 189 -5.33 34.71 -3.92
CA PRO A 189 -6.25 35.14 -2.88
C PRO A 189 -6.63 33.97 -1.95
N VAL A 190 -5.98 33.95 -0.79
CA VAL A 190 -6.30 33.12 0.39
C VAL A 190 -7.57 33.54 1.18
N PRO A 191 -8.23 34.73 1.01
CA PRO A 191 -9.30 35.16 1.92
C PRO A 191 -10.43 34.16 2.16
N MET A 192 -10.77 33.33 1.17
CA MET A 192 -11.85 32.35 1.31
C MET A 192 -11.55 31.27 2.36
N LEU A 193 -10.28 30.93 2.60
CA LEU A 193 -9.91 29.96 3.65
C LEU A 193 -10.11 30.50 5.07
N ALA A 194 -10.37 31.81 5.24
CA ALA A 194 -10.78 32.37 6.53
C ALA A 194 -12.27 32.16 6.83
N ASP A 195 -13.10 31.86 5.82
CA ASP A 195 -14.49 31.45 6.04
C ASP A 195 -14.55 30.00 6.53
N ARG A 196 -15.28 29.77 7.62
CA ARG A 196 -15.36 28.44 8.24
C ARG A 196 -15.97 27.40 7.32
N THR A 197 -17.00 27.76 6.55
CA THR A 197 -17.73 26.80 5.71
C THR A 197 -16.88 26.43 4.50
N PHE A 198 -16.23 27.42 3.89
CA PHE A 198 -15.30 27.21 2.80
C PHE A 198 -14.07 26.41 3.24
N ALA A 199 -13.47 26.71 4.39
CA ALA A 199 -12.36 25.94 4.93
C ALA A 199 -12.73 24.46 5.17
N GLN A 200 -13.94 24.21 5.68
CA GLN A 200 -14.47 22.85 5.82
C GLN A 200 -14.67 22.17 4.46
N PHE A 201 -15.20 22.89 3.47
CA PHE A 201 -15.36 22.39 2.11
C PHE A 201 -14.01 21.97 1.51
N SER A 202 -12.99 22.83 1.57
CA SER A 202 -11.64 22.50 1.10
C SER A 202 -11.02 21.33 1.87
N GLN A 203 -11.24 21.25 3.18
CA GLN A 203 -10.80 20.12 3.99
C GLN A 203 -11.50 18.82 3.59
N ASP A 204 -12.80 18.86 3.28
CA ASP A 204 -13.57 17.68 2.85
C ASP A 204 -13.03 17.11 1.53
N ILE A 205 -12.61 17.95 0.57
CA ILE A 205 -11.89 17.51 -0.65
C ILE A 205 -10.59 16.79 -0.25
N GLY A 206 -9.81 17.41 0.64
CA GLY A 206 -8.56 16.83 1.13
C GLY A 206 -8.74 15.50 1.86
N LEU A 207 -9.83 15.31 2.60
CA LEU A 207 -10.15 14.04 3.28
C LEU A 207 -10.68 12.97 2.33
N ALA A 208 -11.39 13.37 1.27
CA ALA A 208 -11.87 12.48 0.23
C ALA A 208 -10.72 11.88 -0.59
N SER A 209 -9.63 12.62 -0.78
CA SER A 209 -8.46 12.17 -1.54
C SER A 209 -7.62 11.11 -0.81
N LEU A 210 -7.69 11.03 0.51
CA LEU A 210 -6.83 10.11 1.30
C LEU A 210 -7.20 8.64 1.05
N GLY A 211 -6.34 7.96 0.31
CA GLY A 211 -6.53 6.55 -0.06
C GLY A 211 -7.52 6.32 -1.19
N ALA A 212 -7.92 7.38 -1.91
CA ALA A 212 -8.67 7.26 -3.16
C ALA A 212 -7.79 6.68 -4.29
N SER A 213 -8.40 6.16 -5.36
CA SER A 213 -7.68 5.74 -6.57
C SER A 213 -7.28 6.95 -7.41
N ASP A 214 -6.32 6.79 -8.33
CA ASP A 214 -5.90 7.87 -9.23
C ASP A 214 -7.07 8.46 -10.05
N GLU A 215 -8.01 7.61 -10.50
CA GLU A 215 -9.23 8.05 -11.20
C GLU A 215 -10.10 8.98 -10.32
N GLU A 216 -10.26 8.64 -9.05
CA GLU A 216 -11.02 9.46 -8.11
C GLU A 216 -10.26 10.73 -7.71
N ILE A 217 -8.92 10.69 -7.68
CA ILE A 217 -8.08 11.88 -7.50
C ILE A 217 -8.26 12.86 -8.67
N GLU A 218 -8.30 12.37 -9.92
CA GLU A 218 -8.57 13.22 -11.08
C GLU A 218 -9.94 13.89 -10.99
N LYS A 219 -10.98 13.14 -10.62
CA LYS A 219 -12.34 13.68 -10.39
C LYS A 219 -12.37 14.73 -9.28
N LEU A 220 -11.70 14.47 -8.15
CA LEU A 220 -11.58 15.42 -7.05
C LEU A 220 -10.80 16.68 -7.45
N SER A 221 -9.77 16.55 -8.30
CA SER A 221 -9.04 17.68 -8.88
C SER A 221 -9.95 18.54 -9.76
N THR A 222 -10.79 17.92 -10.59
CA THR A 222 -11.77 18.62 -11.41
C THR A 222 -12.82 19.34 -10.55
N LEU A 223 -13.29 18.70 -9.47
CA LEU A 223 -14.19 19.35 -8.51
C LEU A 223 -13.52 20.55 -7.84
N TYR A 224 -12.26 20.43 -7.44
CA TYR A 224 -11.48 21.53 -6.89
C TYR A 224 -11.36 22.68 -7.90
N TRP A 225 -11.09 22.38 -9.17
CA TRP A 225 -11.02 23.38 -10.25
C TRP A 225 -12.33 24.17 -10.39
N PHE A 226 -13.47 23.49 -10.51
CA PHE A 226 -14.76 24.15 -10.71
C PHE A 226 -15.39 24.76 -9.45
N THR A 227 -14.73 24.65 -8.30
CA THR A 227 -15.19 25.23 -7.05
C THR A 227 -14.15 26.18 -6.47
N VAL A 228 -13.07 25.66 -5.90
CA VAL A 228 -12.04 26.45 -5.22
C VAL A 228 -11.33 27.41 -6.17
N GLU A 229 -11.05 27.00 -7.41
CA GLU A 229 -10.34 27.84 -8.39
C GLU A 229 -11.26 28.75 -9.22
N PHE A 230 -12.35 28.20 -9.79
CA PHE A 230 -13.23 28.92 -10.72
C PHE A 230 -14.72 28.85 -10.33
N GLY A 231 -15.02 28.73 -9.03
CA GLY A 231 -16.41 28.64 -8.55
C GLY A 231 -17.15 29.97 -8.51
N LEU A 232 -18.45 29.90 -8.82
CA LEU A 232 -19.43 30.97 -8.65
C LEU A 232 -20.42 30.63 -7.54
N CYS A 233 -20.92 31.62 -6.82
CA CYS A 233 -21.95 31.45 -5.80
C CYS A 233 -23.12 32.41 -5.98
N ARG A 234 -24.29 32.05 -5.43
CA ARG A 234 -25.45 32.92 -5.33
C ARG A 234 -25.43 33.67 -4.00
N GLN A 235 -25.51 34.99 -4.04
CA GLN A 235 -25.61 35.84 -2.85
C GLN A 235 -26.71 36.87 -3.05
N ASN A 236 -27.72 36.86 -2.18
CA ASN A 236 -28.87 37.79 -2.25
C ASN A 236 -29.56 37.84 -3.63
N GLY A 237 -29.60 36.71 -4.34
CA GLY A 237 -30.18 36.60 -5.67
C GLY A 237 -29.23 36.90 -6.83
N GLU A 238 -28.07 37.51 -6.56
CA GLU A 238 -27.04 37.81 -7.55
C GLU A 238 -25.99 36.71 -7.65
N VAL A 239 -25.35 36.60 -8.82
CA VAL A 239 -24.19 35.73 -9.03
C VAL A 239 -22.92 36.48 -8.66
N LYS A 240 -22.06 35.85 -7.87
CA LYS A 240 -20.76 36.38 -7.43
C LYS A 240 -19.67 35.34 -7.65
N ALA A 241 -18.46 35.80 -7.92
CA ALA A 241 -17.28 34.94 -7.97
C ALA A 241 -16.70 34.74 -6.57
N TYR A 242 -16.26 33.52 -6.27
CA TYR A 242 -15.46 33.22 -5.09
C TYR A 242 -14.20 32.41 -5.42
N GLY A 243 -14.15 31.78 -6.59
CA GLY A 243 -13.00 31.02 -7.06
C GLY A 243 -11.74 31.88 -7.08
N ALA A 244 -10.64 31.35 -6.58
CA ALA A 244 -9.43 32.12 -6.38
C ALA A 244 -8.79 32.58 -7.72
N GLY A 245 -8.87 31.77 -8.78
CA GLY A 245 -8.48 32.16 -10.14
C GLY A 245 -9.33 33.30 -10.72
N LEU A 246 -10.61 33.37 -10.35
CA LEU A 246 -11.47 34.51 -10.73
C LEU A 246 -11.09 35.77 -9.95
N LEU A 247 -10.77 35.64 -8.66
CA LEU A 247 -10.45 36.78 -7.81
C LEU A 247 -9.07 37.38 -8.09
N SER A 248 -8.15 36.61 -8.66
CA SER A 248 -6.81 37.08 -9.06
C SER A 248 -6.74 37.54 -10.53
N SER A 249 -7.68 37.14 -11.38
CA SER A 249 -7.71 37.51 -12.81
C SER A 249 -8.84 38.48 -13.13
N TYR A 250 -8.50 39.75 -13.32
CA TYR A 250 -9.49 40.77 -13.71
C TYR A 250 -10.25 40.41 -15.00
N GLY A 251 -9.55 39.89 -16.00
CA GLY A 251 -10.15 39.51 -17.29
C GLY A 251 -11.12 38.34 -17.14
N GLU A 252 -10.74 37.32 -16.38
CA GLU A 252 -11.59 36.14 -16.19
C GLU A 252 -12.75 36.40 -15.24
N LEU A 253 -12.59 37.29 -14.26
CA LEU A 253 -13.69 37.78 -13.43
C LEU A 253 -14.80 38.42 -14.28
N LEU A 254 -14.43 39.35 -15.17
CA LEU A 254 -15.39 39.98 -16.08
C LEU A 254 -16.05 38.98 -17.02
N HIS A 255 -15.26 38.05 -17.57
CA HIS A 255 -15.76 36.98 -18.44
C HIS A 255 -16.79 36.11 -17.72
N SER A 256 -16.48 35.65 -16.50
CA SER A 256 -17.33 34.75 -15.70
C SER A 256 -18.69 35.33 -15.31
N LEU A 257 -18.80 36.66 -15.25
CA LEU A 257 -20.03 37.39 -14.89
C LEU A 257 -20.76 37.98 -16.12
N SER A 258 -20.24 37.72 -17.32
CA SER A 258 -20.88 38.11 -18.58
C SER A 258 -21.93 37.09 -19.05
N GLU A 259 -22.53 37.32 -20.21
CA GLU A 259 -23.45 36.37 -20.86
C GLU A 259 -22.71 35.38 -21.79
N GLU A 260 -21.40 35.50 -21.94
CA GLU A 260 -20.61 34.66 -22.85
C GLU A 260 -20.42 33.21 -22.37
N PRO A 261 -20.05 32.94 -21.10
CA PRO A 261 -19.86 31.57 -20.65
C PRO A 261 -21.17 30.89 -20.26
N GLU A 262 -21.16 29.56 -20.30
CA GLU A 262 -22.27 28.76 -19.78
C GLU A 262 -22.17 28.63 -18.27
N VAL A 263 -23.21 29.03 -17.54
CA VAL A 263 -23.29 28.87 -16.08
C VAL A 263 -24.28 27.77 -15.73
N ARG A 264 -23.79 26.68 -15.13
CA ARG A 264 -24.59 25.52 -14.71
C ARG A 264 -24.73 25.45 -13.19
N PRO A 265 -25.83 24.91 -12.64
CA PRO A 265 -25.90 24.61 -11.22
C PRO A 265 -24.80 23.61 -10.81
N PHE A 266 -24.18 23.82 -9.65
CA PHE A 266 -23.17 22.90 -9.14
C PHE A 266 -23.79 21.54 -8.79
N ASP A 267 -23.36 20.53 -9.53
CA ASP A 267 -23.62 19.11 -9.33
C ASP A 267 -22.26 18.38 -9.40
N PRO A 268 -21.79 17.76 -8.29
CA PRO A 268 -20.50 17.09 -8.27
C PRO A 268 -20.36 15.97 -9.30
N ASP A 269 -21.42 15.22 -9.61
CA ASP A 269 -21.34 14.13 -10.59
C ASP A 269 -21.06 14.64 -12.01
N ALA A 270 -21.70 15.76 -12.39
CA ALA A 270 -21.48 16.40 -13.67
C ALA A 270 -20.15 17.19 -13.71
N ALA A 271 -19.83 17.90 -12.64
CA ALA A 271 -18.61 18.70 -12.56
C ALA A 271 -17.34 17.85 -12.56
N ALA A 272 -17.32 16.71 -11.85
CA ALA A 272 -16.15 15.84 -11.73
C ALA A 272 -15.60 15.30 -13.06
N VAL A 273 -16.45 15.23 -14.09
CA VAL A 273 -16.10 14.72 -15.43
C VAL A 273 -16.09 15.81 -16.50
N GLN A 274 -16.34 17.07 -16.13
CA GLN A 274 -16.35 18.19 -17.07
C GLN A 274 -14.90 18.48 -17.50
N PRO A 275 -14.59 18.44 -18.81
CA PRO A 275 -13.28 18.84 -19.30
C PRO A 275 -13.02 20.33 -19.06
N TYR A 276 -11.79 20.68 -18.73
CA TYR A 276 -11.31 22.05 -18.58
C TYR A 276 -9.90 22.21 -19.15
N GLN A 277 -9.44 23.46 -19.22
CA GLN A 277 -8.09 23.80 -19.67
C GLN A 277 -7.60 25.05 -18.93
N ASP A 278 -6.28 25.26 -18.92
CA ASP A 278 -5.59 26.29 -18.13
C ASP A 278 -5.00 27.45 -18.96
N GLN A 279 -5.28 27.51 -20.27
CA GLN A 279 -4.68 28.47 -21.21
C GLN A 279 -5.60 29.65 -21.60
N THR A 280 -6.91 29.44 -21.63
CA THR A 280 -7.92 30.43 -22.00
C THR A 280 -8.99 30.57 -20.91
N TYR A 281 -9.89 31.55 -21.05
CA TYR A 281 -11.01 31.68 -20.11
C TYR A 281 -11.92 30.45 -20.12
N GLN A 282 -12.47 30.12 -18.96
CA GLN A 282 -13.35 28.95 -18.89
C GLN A 282 -14.65 29.20 -19.68
N PRO A 283 -15.05 28.25 -20.54
CA PRO A 283 -16.32 28.32 -21.26
C PRO A 283 -17.51 27.91 -20.40
N VAL A 284 -17.27 27.20 -19.29
CA VAL A 284 -18.30 26.67 -18.38
C VAL A 284 -17.89 26.98 -16.94
N TYR A 285 -18.84 27.50 -16.16
CA TYR A 285 -18.71 27.70 -14.72
C TYR A 285 -19.83 26.97 -13.96
N PHE A 286 -19.55 26.59 -12.72
CA PHE A 286 -20.55 25.98 -11.84
C PHE A 286 -20.96 26.96 -10.72
N LEU A 287 -22.27 27.15 -10.60
CA LEU A 287 -22.92 28.03 -9.65
C LEU A 287 -23.40 27.23 -8.43
N SER A 288 -22.82 27.51 -7.28
CA SER A 288 -23.25 27.00 -5.98
C SER A 288 -24.33 27.90 -5.37
N ASP A 289 -25.40 27.33 -4.82
CA ASP A 289 -26.43 28.14 -4.15
C ASP A 289 -25.93 28.72 -2.83
N SER A 290 -25.07 27.99 -2.12
CA SER A 290 -24.34 28.45 -0.95
C SER A 290 -23.12 27.56 -0.70
N PHE A 291 -22.18 27.99 0.14
CA PHE A 291 -21.06 27.13 0.55
C PHE A 291 -21.53 25.90 1.33
N SER A 292 -22.62 26.00 2.09
CA SER A 292 -23.18 24.82 2.78
C SER A 292 -23.74 23.82 1.78
N ASP A 293 -24.49 24.29 0.77
CA ASP A 293 -25.03 23.43 -0.29
C ASP A 293 -23.91 22.71 -1.06
N ALA A 294 -22.87 23.46 -1.47
CA ALA A 294 -21.71 22.88 -2.15
C ALA A 294 -21.01 21.82 -1.29
N ARG A 295 -20.80 22.10 0.01
CA ARG A 295 -20.22 21.15 0.97
C ARG A 295 -21.06 19.90 1.15
N ASP A 296 -22.37 20.06 1.31
CA ASP A 296 -23.24 18.92 1.57
C ASP A 296 -23.35 18.02 0.32
N LYS A 297 -23.39 18.61 -0.89
CA LYS A 297 -23.27 17.89 -2.16
C LYS A 297 -21.94 17.17 -2.31
N LEU A 298 -20.82 17.83 -2.00
CA LEU A 298 -19.49 17.23 -2.05
C LEU A 298 -19.37 16.06 -1.07
N ARG A 299 -19.89 16.19 0.17
CA ARG A 299 -19.89 15.11 1.16
C ARG A 299 -20.69 13.90 0.67
N SER A 300 -21.86 14.14 0.07
CA SER A 300 -22.65 13.09 -0.55
C SER A 300 -21.87 12.37 -1.66
N TYR A 301 -21.20 13.14 -2.53
CA TYR A 301 -20.31 12.60 -3.56
C TYR A 301 -19.16 11.77 -2.96
N ALA A 302 -18.41 12.34 -2.03
CA ALA A 302 -17.25 11.71 -1.39
C ALA A 302 -17.61 10.42 -0.63
N SER A 303 -18.84 10.31 -0.10
CA SER A 303 -19.32 9.09 0.57
C SER A 303 -19.43 7.88 -0.36
N ARG A 304 -19.50 8.11 -1.69
CA ARG A 304 -19.58 7.05 -2.71
C ARG A 304 -18.20 6.59 -3.20
N ILE A 305 -17.14 7.31 -2.86
CA ILE A 305 -15.76 6.96 -3.23
C ILE A 305 -15.38 5.65 -2.52
N GLN A 306 -15.01 4.64 -3.30
CA GLN A 306 -14.63 3.34 -2.78
C GLN A 306 -13.24 3.42 -2.15
N ARG A 307 -13.16 3.17 -0.85
CA ARG A 307 -11.92 3.10 -0.09
C ARG A 307 -12.01 2.04 1.00
N PRO A 308 -10.89 1.38 1.36
CA PRO A 308 -10.91 0.26 2.29
C PRO A 308 -11.10 0.63 3.76
N PHE A 309 -11.07 1.92 4.08
CA PHE A 309 -11.30 2.45 5.42
C PHE A 309 -11.89 3.86 5.32
N SER A 310 -12.45 4.35 6.41
CA SER A 310 -12.76 5.78 6.55
C SER A 310 -11.64 6.50 7.26
N VAL A 311 -11.55 7.81 7.09
CA VAL A 311 -10.56 8.66 7.75
C VAL A 311 -11.25 9.81 8.48
N LYS A 312 -10.62 10.28 9.56
CA LYS A 312 -11.01 11.47 10.30
C LYS A 312 -9.76 12.28 10.60
N PHE A 313 -9.84 13.61 10.48
CA PHE A 313 -8.79 14.49 10.96
C PHE A 313 -8.99 14.80 12.45
N ASP A 314 -7.92 14.66 13.22
CA ASP A 314 -7.88 15.08 14.62
C ASP A 314 -7.12 16.42 14.73
N PRO A 315 -7.82 17.53 15.06
CA PRO A 315 -7.21 18.85 15.15
C PRO A 315 -6.25 18.99 16.35
N TYR A 316 -6.35 18.15 17.38
CA TYR A 316 -5.47 18.22 18.54
C TYR A 316 -4.11 17.56 18.28
N THR A 317 -4.11 16.46 17.55
CA THR A 317 -2.87 15.73 17.22
C THR A 317 -2.32 16.06 15.83
N LEU A 318 -3.05 16.86 15.04
CA LEU A 318 -2.73 17.20 13.66
C LEU A 318 -2.45 15.96 12.80
N ALA A 319 -3.27 14.92 13.01
CA ALA A 319 -3.10 13.60 12.43
C ALA A 319 -4.39 13.07 11.81
N ILE A 320 -4.23 12.11 10.90
CA ILE A 320 -5.32 11.37 10.28
C ILE A 320 -5.53 10.06 11.03
N ASP A 321 -6.69 9.97 11.66
CA ASP A 321 -7.21 8.73 12.24
C ASP A 321 -7.81 7.85 11.15
N VAL A 322 -7.23 6.67 10.98
CA VAL A 322 -7.76 5.64 10.09
C VAL A 322 -8.77 4.80 10.86
N LEU A 323 -10.02 4.81 10.41
CA LEU A 323 -11.15 4.09 10.98
C LEU A 323 -11.30 2.73 10.28
N ASP A 324 -10.33 1.85 10.51
CA ASP A 324 -10.24 0.50 9.91
C ASP A 324 -10.67 -0.64 10.86
N SER A 325 -10.99 -0.31 12.12
CA SER A 325 -11.26 -1.30 13.15
C SER A 325 -12.27 -0.80 14.19
N PRO A 326 -13.03 -1.70 14.84
CA PRO A 326 -13.98 -1.31 15.89
C PRO A 326 -13.34 -0.53 17.04
N HIS A 327 -12.08 -0.83 17.37
CA HIS A 327 -11.33 -0.11 18.41
C HIS A 327 -11.02 1.33 17.99
N ALA A 328 -10.59 1.56 16.73
CA ALA A 328 -10.35 2.90 16.22
C ALA A 328 -11.64 3.74 16.19
N ILE A 329 -12.74 3.14 15.74
CA ILE A 329 -14.06 3.78 15.73
C ILE A 329 -14.52 4.11 17.16
N ARG A 330 -14.37 3.18 18.10
CA ARG A 330 -14.76 3.41 19.51
C ARG A 330 -14.00 4.57 20.14
N ARG A 331 -12.68 4.66 19.95
CA ARG A 331 -11.88 5.80 20.44
C ARG A 331 -12.37 7.12 19.86
N SER A 332 -12.70 7.15 18.56
CA SER A 332 -13.23 8.35 17.91
C SER A 332 -14.61 8.74 18.46
N LEU A 333 -15.46 7.76 18.81
CA LEU A 333 -16.76 7.99 19.44
C LEU A 333 -16.66 8.50 20.88
N GLU A 334 -15.67 8.03 21.65
CA GLU A 334 -15.41 8.52 23.01
C GLU A 334 -15.10 10.04 22.99
N HIS A 335 -14.29 10.52 22.05
CA HIS A 335 -14.06 11.97 21.89
C HIS A 335 -15.34 12.75 21.57
N VAL A 336 -16.19 12.23 20.68
CA VAL A 336 -17.48 12.89 20.36
C VAL A 336 -18.40 12.90 21.57
N GLN A 337 -18.38 11.84 22.39
CA GLN A 337 -19.15 11.78 23.61
C GLN A 337 -18.73 12.85 24.62
N ASP A 338 -17.43 13.11 24.76
CA ASP A 338 -16.89 14.15 25.64
C ASP A 338 -17.29 15.57 25.15
N GLU A 339 -17.25 15.81 23.83
CA GLU A 339 -17.74 17.06 23.24
C GLU A 339 -19.25 17.24 23.48
N LEU A 340 -20.05 16.19 23.28
CA LEU A 340 -21.49 16.22 23.54
C LEU A 340 -21.80 16.46 25.01
N TYR A 341 -21.02 15.89 25.94
CA TYR A 341 -21.17 16.14 27.37
C TYR A 341 -20.93 17.61 27.71
N THR A 342 -19.89 18.21 27.11
CA THR A 342 -19.57 19.63 27.29
C THR A 342 -20.70 20.52 26.76
N LEU A 343 -21.24 20.22 25.58
CA LEU A 343 -22.35 20.96 25.00
C LEU A 343 -23.64 20.80 25.80
N ALA A 344 -23.94 19.60 26.28
CA ALA A 344 -25.09 19.33 27.13
C ALA A 344 -25.02 20.09 28.46
N HIS A 345 -23.84 20.11 29.09
CA HIS A 345 -23.62 20.92 30.29
C HIS A 345 -23.81 22.41 30.00
N ALA A 346 -23.21 22.93 28.92
CA ALA A 346 -23.37 24.33 28.52
C ALA A 346 -24.84 24.69 28.27
N LEU A 347 -25.61 23.81 27.62
CA LEU A 347 -27.03 24.00 27.39
C LEU A 347 -27.81 24.02 28.72
N SER A 348 -27.51 23.12 29.64
CA SER A 348 -28.14 23.07 30.96
C SER A 348 -27.83 24.27 31.86
N ALA A 349 -26.71 24.97 31.62
CA ALA A 349 -26.33 26.16 32.37
C ALA A 349 -27.03 27.43 31.87
N ILE A 350 -27.55 27.42 30.64
CA ILE A 350 -28.25 28.55 30.00
C ILE A 350 -29.77 28.38 30.09
N GLY A 351 -30.25 27.13 30.25
CA GLY A 351 -31.67 26.74 30.29
C GLY A 351 -32.33 26.80 31.66
#